data_AF-A0A8K0UWE5-F1
#
_entry.id   AF-A0A8K0UWE5-F1
#
_cell.length_a   1.000
_cell.length_b   1.000
_cell.length_c   1.000
_cell.angle_alpha   90.00
_cell.angle_beta   90.00
_cell.angle_gamma   90.00
#
_symmetry.space_group_name_H-M   'P 1'
#
loop_
_entity.id
_entity.type
_entity.pdbx_description
1 polymer ?
#
loop_
_entity_poly.entity_id
_entity_poly.type
_entity_poly.pdbx_seq_one_letter_code
_entity_poly.pdbx_strand_id
1 'polypeptide(L)'
;MHGAETITVERTEVSLPDELIEPIILYAWLSVDFPSKERWRFYHSMTSLARRWRAIMLAIVFSKVFVESVMDIQQYNKLMFRFSSKGTPPTRDLFTRSHVYASIQYAQLVAVIPDCFSLEFRVGIIADGHRLRFQRLEAFKQMPRFPSLTRIAVVWPHLPVSPSRQGSFYRDEAIRETASPAFNTVTTLSLHYPPGNDLRTLSACLPMLAKMLPNITVLELKGPIPLTHIINSFAAVKDLFLDTPRPVCRDVNRESAPIPPPSSVISWTITAAVKSLQSKALRRIVLLGNQQQPAGWERLVEVCENHQVSLEHKAIYY
;
A
#
# COMPACT_ATOMS: atom_id res chain seq x y z
N MET A 1 67.49 -5.52 32.49
CA MET A 1 66.71 -5.60 31.24
C MET A 1 65.31 -6.10 31.62
N HIS A 2 64.36 -5.19 31.83
CA HIS A 2 62.97 -5.55 32.12
C HIS A 2 62.19 -5.58 30.80
N GLY A 3 61.68 -6.75 30.43
CA GLY A 3 60.83 -6.93 29.26
C GLY A 3 59.48 -6.28 29.51
N ALA A 4 59.08 -5.36 28.64
CA ALA A 4 57.75 -4.78 28.64
C ALA A 4 56.76 -5.78 28.03
N GLU A 5 55.95 -6.44 28.85
CA GLU A 5 54.79 -7.19 28.38
C GLU A 5 53.78 -6.22 27.76
N THR A 6 53.59 -6.34 26.45
CA THR A 6 52.60 -5.55 25.73
C THR A 6 51.25 -6.21 25.93
N ILE A 7 50.45 -5.68 26.85
CA ILE A 7 49.06 -6.12 27.05
C ILE A 7 48.24 -5.64 25.85
N THR A 8 48.01 -6.53 24.89
CA THR A 8 47.03 -6.32 23.81
C THR A 8 45.63 -6.44 24.40
N VAL A 9 45.02 -5.29 24.71
CA VAL A 9 43.59 -5.23 25.05
C VAL A 9 42.82 -5.46 23.77
N GLU A 10 42.26 -6.66 23.59
CA GLU A 10 41.26 -6.92 22.55
C GLU A 10 40.05 -6.02 22.81
N ARG A 11 39.91 -4.95 22.02
CA ARG A 11 38.66 -4.20 21.97
C ARG A 11 37.62 -5.09 21.31
N THR A 12 36.78 -5.72 22.12
CA THR A 12 35.50 -6.23 21.66
C THR A 12 34.66 -5.05 21.20
N GLU A 13 34.60 -4.82 19.89
CA GLU A 13 33.67 -3.86 19.29
C GLU A 13 32.25 -4.34 19.60
N VAL A 14 31.57 -3.63 20.50
CA VAL A 14 30.15 -3.85 20.78
C VAL A 14 29.38 -3.42 19.54
N SER A 15 29.05 -4.39 18.67
CA SER A 15 28.23 -4.16 17.49
C SER A 15 26.77 -4.51 17.78
N LEU A 16 25.85 -3.70 17.27
CA LEU A 16 24.41 -4.00 17.37
C LEU A 16 24.08 -5.30 16.60
N PRO A 17 23.15 -6.14 17.09
CA PRO A 17 22.65 -7.31 16.38
C PRO A 17 21.86 -6.92 15.12
N ASP A 18 21.83 -7.79 14.10
CA ASP A 18 21.20 -7.50 12.79
C ASP A 18 19.69 -7.31 12.95
N GLU A 19 19.11 -8.06 13.89
CA GLU A 19 17.71 -8.04 14.28
C GLU A 19 17.27 -6.67 14.80
N LEU A 20 18.20 -5.82 15.24
CA LEU A 20 17.92 -4.43 15.61
C LEU A 20 18.27 -3.45 14.49
N ILE A 21 19.37 -3.69 13.77
CA ILE A 21 19.81 -2.80 12.68
C ILE A 21 18.80 -2.79 11.53
N GLU A 22 18.34 -3.97 11.10
CA GLU A 22 17.44 -4.08 9.95
C GLU A 22 16.12 -3.33 10.15
N PRO A 23 15.36 -3.50 11.27
CA PRO A 23 14.15 -2.72 11.51
C PRO A 23 14.42 -1.22 11.54
N ILE A 24 15.49 -0.75 12.18
CA ILE A 24 15.82 0.68 12.24
C ILE A 24 16.01 1.25 10.84
N ILE A 25 16.81 0.59 10.01
CA ILE A 25 17.06 1.03 8.63
C ILE A 25 15.77 0.94 7.80
N LEU A 26 14.99 -0.12 7.97
CA LEU A 26 13.74 -0.33 7.25
C LEU A 26 12.73 0.76 7.58
N TYR A 27 12.50 1.06 8.86
CA TYR A 27 11.59 2.13 9.28
C TYR A 27 12.05 3.50 8.79
N ALA A 28 13.35 3.79 8.87
CA ALA A 28 13.89 5.03 8.32
C ALA A 28 13.70 5.11 6.80
N TRP A 29 13.95 4.02 6.06
CA TRP A 29 13.77 3.96 4.61
C TRP A 29 12.32 4.12 4.17
N LEU A 30 11.38 3.54 4.92
CA LEU A 30 9.94 3.60 4.66
C LEU A 30 9.27 4.88 5.15
N SER A 31 10.02 5.78 5.79
CA SER A 31 9.47 7.04 6.30
C SER A 31 8.83 7.85 5.16
N VAL A 32 7.54 8.12 5.30
CA VAL A 32 6.70 8.78 4.29
C VAL A 32 7.16 10.22 4.04
N ASP A 33 7.81 10.84 5.03
CA ASP A 33 8.22 12.24 4.99
C ASP A 33 9.54 12.47 4.24
N PHE A 34 10.23 11.42 3.79
CA PHE A 34 11.47 11.60 3.06
C PHE A 34 11.24 11.92 1.59
N PRO A 35 11.60 13.14 1.12
CA PRO A 35 11.73 13.38 -0.30
C PRO A 35 12.78 12.42 -0.88
N SER A 36 12.62 12.04 -2.15
CA SER A 36 13.56 11.15 -2.84
C SER A 36 15.04 11.53 -2.61
N LYS A 37 15.37 12.83 -2.58
CA LYS A 37 16.75 13.30 -2.36
C LYS A 37 17.32 12.90 -1.00
N GLU A 38 16.54 13.09 0.05
CA GLU A 38 16.97 12.76 1.41
C GLU A 38 17.01 11.24 1.62
N ARG A 39 16.07 10.51 1.00
CA ARG A 39 16.07 9.05 0.97
C ARG A 39 17.39 8.50 0.41
N TRP A 40 17.85 9.01 -0.75
CA TRP A 40 19.13 8.56 -1.33
C TRP A 40 20.36 9.06 -0.56
N ARG A 41 20.29 10.22 0.09
CA ARG A 41 21.35 10.65 1.03
C ARG A 41 21.45 9.70 2.23
N PHE A 42 20.32 9.31 2.82
CA PHE A 42 20.27 8.30 3.88
C PHE A 42 20.90 6.99 3.43
N TYR A 43 20.56 6.51 2.22
CA TYR A 43 21.21 5.34 1.62
C TYR A 43 22.75 5.48 1.55
N HIS A 44 23.24 6.61 1.04
CA HIS A 44 24.69 6.85 0.95
C HIS A 44 25.37 6.90 2.32
N SER A 45 24.74 7.52 3.31
CA SER A 45 25.24 7.54 4.69
C SER A 45 25.28 6.13 5.28
N MET A 46 24.21 5.33 5.17
CA MET A 46 24.20 3.97 5.74
C MET A 46 25.22 3.05 5.05
N THR A 47 25.41 3.20 3.74
CA THR A 47 26.37 2.38 2.99
C THR A 47 27.83 2.77 3.20
N SER A 48 28.13 3.91 3.81
CA SER A 48 29.49 4.34 4.16
C SER A 48 29.94 3.92 5.57
N LEU A 49 29.02 3.56 6.47
CA LEU A 49 29.33 3.20 7.86
C LEU A 49 30.18 1.94 7.99
N ALA A 50 29.65 0.79 7.56
CA ALA A 50 30.34 -0.49 7.64
C ALA A 50 29.81 -1.46 6.57
N ARG A 51 30.58 -2.52 6.26
CA ARG A 51 30.20 -3.54 5.26
C ARG A 51 28.85 -4.20 5.61
N ARG A 52 28.59 -4.45 6.90
CA ARG A 52 27.36 -5.04 7.42
C ARG A 52 26.14 -4.16 7.14
N TRP A 53 26.18 -2.89 7.56
CA TRP A 53 25.15 -1.89 7.30
C TRP A 53 24.87 -1.72 5.81
N ARG A 54 25.92 -1.70 4.99
CA ARG A 54 25.78 -1.64 3.53
C ARG A 54 25.00 -2.84 2.97
N ALA A 55 25.28 -4.05 3.44
CA ALA A 55 24.59 -5.27 2.97
C ALA A 55 23.10 -5.24 3.33
N ILE A 56 22.77 -4.90 4.57
CA ILE A 56 21.38 -4.77 5.04
C ILE A 56 20.65 -3.67 4.26
N MET A 57 21.26 -2.50 4.11
CA MET A 57 20.69 -1.38 3.37
C MET A 57 20.39 -1.77 1.91
N LEU A 58 21.31 -2.49 1.25
CA LEU A 58 21.09 -2.96 -0.12
C LEU A 58 19.91 -3.93 -0.20
N ALA A 59 19.81 -4.88 0.73
CA ALA A 59 18.68 -5.81 0.79
C ALA A 59 17.33 -5.06 0.99
N ILE A 60 17.30 -4.05 1.85
CA ILE A 60 16.13 -3.21 2.06
C ILE A 60 15.77 -2.42 0.79
N VAL A 61 16.73 -1.79 0.12
CA VAL A 61 16.50 -0.98 -1.09
C VAL A 61 15.90 -1.78 -2.24
N PHE A 62 16.34 -3.05 -2.41
CA PHE A 62 15.80 -3.92 -3.44
C PHE A 62 14.48 -4.59 -3.06
N SER A 63 14.23 -4.79 -1.76
CA SER A 63 12.95 -5.35 -1.29
C SER A 63 11.84 -4.29 -1.14
N LYS A 64 12.19 -3.03 -0.90
CA LYS A 64 11.28 -1.88 -0.73
C LYS A 64 11.66 -0.76 -1.70
N VAL A 65 11.16 -0.88 -2.92
CA VAL A 65 11.57 -0.02 -4.04
C VAL A 65 10.70 1.23 -4.11
N PHE A 66 11.29 2.42 -4.23
CA PHE A 66 10.53 3.66 -4.39
C PHE A 66 10.70 4.26 -5.79
N VAL A 67 9.60 4.61 -6.46
CA VAL A 67 9.58 5.28 -7.77
C VAL A 67 8.68 6.51 -7.67
N GLU A 68 9.19 7.55 -7.04
CA GLU A 68 8.45 8.81 -6.79
C GLU A 68 9.05 9.99 -7.56
N SER A 69 10.18 9.79 -8.24
CA SER A 69 10.85 10.81 -9.05
C SER A 69 11.79 10.17 -10.08
N VAL A 70 12.17 10.95 -11.10
CA VAL A 70 13.19 10.59 -12.08
C VAL A 70 14.53 10.22 -11.41
N MET A 71 14.85 10.87 -10.29
CA MET A 71 16.08 10.59 -9.55
C MET A 71 16.11 9.17 -8.98
N ASP A 72 14.98 8.66 -8.48
CA ASP A 72 14.91 7.28 -7.99
C ASP A 72 15.32 6.29 -9.07
N ILE A 73 14.78 6.47 -10.28
CA ILE A 73 15.07 5.62 -11.43
C ILE A 73 16.55 5.68 -11.81
N GLN A 74 17.14 6.87 -11.83
CA GLN A 74 18.57 7.02 -12.09
C GLN A 74 19.42 6.28 -11.05
N GLN A 75 19.03 6.31 -9.78
CA GLN A 75 19.75 5.62 -8.72
C GLN A 75 19.58 4.11 -8.80
N TYR A 76 18.38 3.59 -9.06
CA TYR A 76 18.18 2.16 -9.30
C TYR A 76 18.96 1.65 -10.51
N ASN A 77 18.99 2.40 -11.61
CA ASN A 77 19.83 2.06 -12.77
C ASN A 77 21.31 1.99 -12.41
N LYS A 78 21.83 2.96 -11.65
CA LYS A 78 23.23 2.93 -11.17
C LYS A 78 23.51 1.73 -10.27
N LEU A 79 22.58 1.38 -9.38
CA LEU A 79 22.70 0.20 -8.54
C LEU A 79 22.71 -1.07 -9.38
N MET A 80 21.70 -1.28 -10.23
CA MET A 80 21.61 -2.46 -11.09
C MET A 80 22.85 -2.62 -11.96
N PHE A 81 23.35 -1.54 -12.57
CA PHE A 81 24.59 -1.58 -13.37
C PHE A 81 25.80 -2.07 -12.56
N ARG A 82 25.94 -1.64 -11.30
CA ARG A 82 27.02 -2.07 -10.39
C ARG A 82 26.91 -3.54 -9.96
N PHE A 83 25.70 -4.11 -9.97
CA PHE A 83 25.49 -5.53 -9.69
C PHE A 83 25.71 -6.38 -10.93
N SER A 84 25.15 -5.97 -12.08
CA SER A 84 25.35 -6.70 -13.34
C SER A 84 26.83 -6.84 -13.72
N SER A 85 27.66 -5.84 -13.44
CA SER A 85 29.11 -5.90 -13.72
C SER A 85 29.90 -6.87 -12.84
N LYS A 86 29.32 -7.36 -11.75
CA LYS A 86 29.99 -8.27 -10.80
C LYS A 86 29.68 -9.76 -11.03
N GLY A 87 28.97 -10.10 -12.11
CA GLY A 87 28.59 -11.49 -12.40
C GLY A 87 27.63 -12.10 -11.37
N THR A 88 26.98 -11.27 -10.54
CA THR A 88 25.92 -11.73 -9.63
C THR A 88 24.70 -12.22 -10.43
N PRO A 89 23.87 -13.12 -9.85
CA PRO A 89 22.70 -13.71 -10.51
C PRO A 89 21.77 -12.65 -11.12
N PRO A 90 20.93 -13.06 -12.10
CA PRO A 90 20.11 -12.13 -12.87
C PRO A 90 19.37 -11.18 -11.94
N THR A 91 19.52 -9.87 -12.19
CA THR A 91 18.94 -8.77 -11.41
C THR A 91 17.44 -8.97 -11.14
N ARG A 92 16.77 -9.73 -11.98
CA ARG A 92 15.38 -10.16 -11.82
C ARG A 92 15.10 -10.79 -10.45
N ASP A 93 15.94 -11.70 -9.97
CA ASP A 93 15.69 -12.45 -8.73
C ASP A 93 15.61 -11.55 -7.51
N LEU A 94 16.39 -10.46 -7.50
CA LEU A 94 16.41 -9.46 -6.43
C LEU A 94 15.04 -8.78 -6.25
N PHE A 95 14.29 -8.62 -7.33
CA PHE A 95 13.01 -7.91 -7.31
C PHE A 95 11.78 -8.83 -7.29
N THR A 96 11.93 -10.15 -7.52
CA THR A 96 10.79 -11.09 -7.50
C THR A 96 10.00 -11.09 -6.20
N ARG A 97 10.62 -10.68 -5.09
CA ARG A 97 9.99 -10.53 -3.76
C ARG A 97 9.82 -9.07 -3.33
N SER A 98 10.12 -8.13 -4.23
CA SER A 98 10.07 -6.71 -3.93
C SER A 98 8.64 -6.20 -3.80
N HIS A 99 8.48 -5.24 -2.91
CA HIS A 99 7.33 -4.36 -2.84
C HIS A 99 7.74 -3.01 -3.41
N VAL A 100 7.03 -2.57 -4.44
CA VAL A 100 7.32 -1.31 -5.15
C VAL A 100 6.30 -0.26 -4.74
N TYR A 101 6.77 0.88 -4.27
CA TYR A 101 5.99 2.10 -4.02
C TYR A 101 6.18 3.04 -5.21
N ALA A 102 5.12 3.33 -5.96
CA ALA A 102 5.19 4.20 -7.12
C ALA A 102 4.16 5.33 -7.02
N SER A 103 4.55 6.53 -7.40
CA SER A 103 3.57 7.57 -7.75
C SER A 103 3.06 7.30 -9.16
N ILE A 104 1.74 7.42 -9.35
CA ILE A 104 1.12 7.09 -10.64
C ILE A 104 1.62 7.97 -11.80
N GLN A 105 2.19 9.15 -11.53
CA GLN A 105 2.91 9.98 -12.52
C GLN A 105 4.02 9.22 -13.24
N TYR A 106 4.63 8.26 -12.54
CA TYR A 106 5.82 7.56 -12.99
C TYR A 106 5.51 6.09 -13.31
N ALA A 107 4.25 5.74 -13.54
CA ALA A 107 3.82 4.38 -13.87
C ALA A 107 4.60 3.78 -15.06
N GLN A 108 4.92 4.59 -16.07
CA GLN A 108 5.76 4.19 -17.21
C GLN A 108 7.21 3.87 -16.79
N LEU A 109 7.73 4.59 -15.80
CA LEU A 109 9.12 4.49 -15.37
C LEU A 109 9.37 3.32 -14.42
N VAL A 110 8.30 2.67 -13.94
CA VAL A 110 8.39 1.39 -13.22
C VAL A 110 8.95 0.30 -14.13
N ALA A 111 8.98 0.48 -15.46
CA ALA A 111 9.63 -0.46 -16.39
C ALA A 111 11.14 -0.66 -16.15
N VAL A 112 11.78 0.22 -15.37
CA VAL A 112 13.17 0.01 -14.91
C VAL A 112 13.27 -1.15 -13.91
N ILE A 113 12.17 -1.50 -13.24
CA ILE A 113 12.10 -2.64 -12.35
C ILE A 113 11.78 -3.87 -13.20
N PRO A 114 12.59 -4.95 -13.14
CA PRO A 114 12.43 -6.11 -14.01
C PRO A 114 11.23 -7.01 -13.64
N ASP A 115 10.88 -7.07 -12.35
CA ASP A 115 9.75 -7.85 -11.82
C ASP A 115 9.35 -7.29 -10.45
N CYS A 116 8.16 -7.57 -9.95
CA CYS A 116 7.82 -7.29 -8.55
C CYS A 116 6.71 -8.20 -8.03
N PHE A 117 6.69 -8.44 -6.72
CA PHE A 117 5.65 -9.26 -6.10
C PHE A 117 4.40 -8.44 -5.78
N SER A 118 4.63 -7.23 -5.30
CA SER A 118 3.59 -6.34 -4.81
C SER A 118 3.89 -4.91 -5.24
N LEU A 119 2.83 -4.15 -5.51
CA LEU A 119 2.93 -2.80 -6.04
C LEU A 119 1.90 -1.88 -5.39
N GLU A 120 2.36 -0.79 -4.80
CA GLU A 120 1.54 0.26 -4.21
C GLU A 120 1.60 1.53 -5.07
N PHE A 121 0.45 1.97 -5.56
CA PHE A 121 0.29 3.21 -6.30
C PHE A 121 -0.29 4.31 -5.46
N ARG A 122 0.43 5.43 -5.38
CA ARG A 122 -0.08 6.66 -4.82
C ARG A 122 -0.69 7.51 -5.93
N VAL A 123 -1.99 7.77 -5.84
CA VAL A 123 -2.72 8.62 -6.78
C VAL A 123 -2.28 10.06 -6.53
N GLY A 124 -1.44 10.62 -7.40
CA GLY A 124 -0.99 12.00 -7.24
C GLY A 124 -2.12 13.01 -7.52
N ILE A 125 -1.98 14.20 -6.95
CA ILE A 125 -2.80 15.37 -7.27
C ILE A 125 -2.00 16.22 -8.25
N ILE A 126 -2.60 16.57 -9.39
CA ILE A 126 -2.06 17.58 -10.30
C ILE A 126 -2.79 18.89 -10.01
N ALA A 127 -2.03 19.94 -9.69
CA ALA A 127 -2.55 21.29 -9.73
C ALA A 127 -2.59 21.77 -11.19
N ASP A 128 -3.80 21.95 -11.71
CA ASP A 128 -4.07 22.53 -13.04
C ASP A 128 -4.71 23.91 -12.83
N GLY A 129 -3.85 24.92 -12.64
CA GLY A 129 -4.24 26.26 -12.22
C GLY A 129 -4.92 26.26 -10.84
N HIS A 130 -6.18 26.68 -10.77
CA HIS A 130 -6.97 26.69 -9.53
C HIS A 130 -7.73 25.38 -9.25
N ARG A 131 -7.55 24.34 -10.09
CA ARG A 131 -8.24 23.06 -9.96
C ARG A 131 -7.23 21.96 -9.60
N LEU A 132 -7.55 21.20 -8.56
CA LEU A 132 -6.85 19.96 -8.26
C LEU A 132 -7.52 18.85 -9.08
N ARG A 133 -6.76 18.17 -9.94
CA ARG A 133 -7.24 16.97 -10.64
C ARG A 133 -6.48 15.76 -10.11
N PHE A 134 -7.19 14.67 -9.88
CA PHE A 134 -6.50 13.40 -9.68
C PHE A 134 -5.80 13.00 -10.97
N GLN A 135 -4.61 12.44 -10.83
CA GLN A 135 -4.01 11.75 -11.96
C GLN A 135 -4.91 10.63 -12.44
N ARG A 136 -5.01 10.55 -13.75
CA ARG A 136 -5.86 9.55 -14.38
C ARG A 136 -5.30 8.17 -14.08
N LEU A 137 -6.15 7.31 -13.53
CA LEU A 137 -5.85 5.88 -13.41
C LEU A 137 -5.62 5.22 -14.78
N GLU A 138 -5.91 5.91 -15.88
CA GLU A 138 -5.49 5.51 -17.24
C GLU A 138 -3.99 5.27 -17.36
N ALA A 139 -3.16 5.87 -16.49
CA ALA A 139 -1.72 5.58 -16.43
C ALA A 139 -1.41 4.10 -16.16
N PHE A 140 -2.34 3.35 -15.53
CA PHE A 140 -2.20 1.90 -15.38
C PHE A 140 -2.10 1.18 -16.74
N LYS A 141 -2.70 1.74 -17.81
CA LYS A 141 -2.61 1.17 -19.16
C LYS A 141 -1.18 1.16 -19.70
N GLN A 142 -0.32 2.03 -19.17
CA GLN A 142 1.06 2.21 -19.61
C GLN A 142 2.05 1.43 -18.75
N MET A 143 1.56 0.69 -17.76
CA MET A 143 2.42 -0.09 -16.89
C MET A 143 2.99 -1.31 -17.59
N PRO A 144 4.25 -1.66 -17.28
CA PRO A 144 4.80 -2.94 -17.68
C PRO A 144 4.03 -4.10 -17.03
N ARG A 145 4.08 -5.26 -17.68
CA ARG A 145 3.58 -6.50 -17.10
C ARG A 145 4.66 -7.10 -16.20
N PHE A 146 4.30 -7.39 -14.96
CA PHE A 146 5.17 -8.02 -13.98
C PHE A 146 4.70 -9.47 -13.79
N PRO A 147 5.47 -10.48 -14.23
CA PRO A 147 5.07 -11.87 -14.12
C PRO A 147 4.82 -12.34 -12.68
N SER A 148 5.55 -11.77 -11.72
CA SER A 148 5.45 -12.13 -10.30
C SER A 148 4.41 -11.30 -9.53
N LEU A 149 3.75 -10.33 -10.17
CA LEU A 149 2.88 -9.39 -9.48
C LEU A 149 1.56 -10.06 -9.13
N THR A 150 1.32 -10.20 -7.83
CA THR A 150 0.11 -10.83 -7.28
C THR A 150 -0.76 -9.84 -6.49
N ARG A 151 -0.18 -8.74 -6.02
CA ARG A 151 -0.84 -7.75 -5.17
C ARG A 151 -0.67 -6.33 -5.69
N ILE A 152 -1.78 -5.61 -5.83
CA ILE A 152 -1.79 -4.17 -6.11
C ILE A 152 -2.46 -3.45 -4.95
N ALA A 153 -1.89 -2.34 -4.51
CA ALA A 153 -2.51 -1.38 -3.62
C ALA A 153 -2.69 -0.03 -4.35
N VAL A 154 -3.84 0.62 -4.19
CA VAL A 154 -4.11 1.95 -4.71
C VAL A 154 -4.43 2.86 -3.54
N VAL A 155 -3.63 3.91 -3.39
CA VAL A 155 -3.65 4.82 -2.24
C VAL A 155 -4.01 6.20 -2.71
N TRP A 156 -5.17 6.68 -2.28
CA TRP A 156 -5.60 8.05 -2.53
C TRP A 156 -5.01 8.99 -1.47
N PRO A 157 -4.63 10.21 -1.85
CA PRO A 157 -4.16 11.21 -0.91
C PRO A 157 -5.35 11.81 -0.16
N HIS A 158 -5.09 12.32 1.04
CA HIS A 158 -6.07 13.13 1.75
C HIS A 158 -6.31 14.43 0.97
N LEU A 159 -7.56 14.66 0.54
CA LEU A 159 -7.91 15.95 -0.03
C LEU A 159 -8.30 16.94 1.07
N PRO A 160 -7.84 18.19 1.01
CA PRO A 160 -8.39 19.23 1.86
C PRO A 160 -9.87 19.40 1.49
N VAL A 161 -10.75 19.17 2.47
CA VAL A 161 -12.19 19.39 2.31
C VAL A 161 -12.40 20.89 2.08
N SER A 162 -12.56 21.29 0.81
CA SER A 162 -12.93 22.68 0.48
C SER A 162 -14.46 22.75 0.40
N PRO A 163 -15.14 23.36 1.40
CA PRO A 163 -16.60 23.37 1.46
C PRO A 163 -17.27 24.14 0.31
N SER A 164 -16.53 24.98 -0.41
CA SER A 164 -17.07 25.88 -1.44
C SER A 164 -16.84 25.43 -2.89
N ARG A 165 -16.17 24.29 -3.14
CA ARG A 165 -15.82 23.82 -4.49
C ARG A 165 -16.12 22.35 -4.75
N GLN A 166 -17.19 21.80 -4.17
CA GLN A 166 -17.67 20.44 -4.50
C GLN A 166 -18.29 20.30 -5.91
N GLY A 167 -18.27 21.36 -6.72
CA GLY A 167 -18.76 21.34 -8.09
C GLY A 167 -17.78 20.69 -9.06
N SER A 168 -18.12 19.47 -9.50
CA SER A 168 -17.62 18.86 -10.75
C SER A 168 -16.10 18.68 -10.86
N PHE A 169 -15.47 17.97 -9.92
CA PHE A 169 -14.10 17.45 -10.14
C PHE A 169 -14.02 16.39 -11.25
N TYR A 170 -15.16 15.75 -11.56
CA TYR A 170 -15.29 14.80 -12.65
C TYR A 170 -16.35 15.31 -13.62
N ARG A 171 -15.90 15.92 -14.72
CA ARG A 171 -16.69 15.84 -15.95
C ARG A 171 -16.56 14.40 -16.44
N ASP A 172 -17.68 13.80 -16.83
CA ASP A 172 -17.77 12.53 -17.56
C ASP A 172 -16.98 12.60 -18.88
N GLU A 173 -15.66 12.67 -18.81
CA GLU A 173 -14.85 12.09 -19.87
C GLU A 173 -15.06 10.59 -19.72
N ALA A 174 -16.16 10.11 -20.34
CA ALA A 174 -16.44 8.71 -20.53
C ALA A 174 -15.12 8.04 -20.87
N ILE A 175 -14.61 7.22 -19.94
CA ILE A 175 -13.34 6.52 -20.09
C ILE A 175 -13.51 5.72 -21.37
N ARG A 176 -12.95 6.22 -22.47
CA ARG A 176 -13.12 5.59 -23.78
C ARG A 176 -12.52 4.19 -23.62
N GLU A 177 -13.33 3.19 -23.93
CA GLU A 177 -13.02 1.77 -23.77
C GLU A 177 -11.88 1.33 -24.70
N THR A 178 -10.69 1.85 -24.52
CA THR A 178 -9.48 1.29 -25.10
C THR A 178 -8.90 0.33 -24.08
N ALA A 179 -9.30 -0.94 -24.19
CA ALA A 179 -8.87 -2.00 -23.30
C ALA A 179 -7.43 -2.44 -23.61
N SER A 180 -6.53 -2.28 -22.64
CA SER A 180 -5.31 -3.06 -22.40
C SER A 180 -4.58 -2.49 -21.17
N PRO A 181 -3.71 -3.23 -20.48
CA PRO A 181 -3.61 -4.68 -20.31
C PRO A 181 -4.33 -5.17 -19.03
N ALA A 182 -4.76 -6.43 -19.03
CA ALA A 182 -5.27 -7.10 -17.83
C ALA A 182 -4.11 -7.68 -17.01
N PHE A 183 -4.02 -7.34 -15.72
CA PHE A 183 -3.06 -7.95 -14.79
C PHE A 183 -3.61 -9.28 -14.29
N ASN A 184 -3.55 -10.29 -15.15
CA ASN A 184 -4.17 -11.60 -14.89
C ASN A 184 -3.55 -12.35 -13.70
N THR A 185 -2.32 -12.02 -13.31
CA THR A 185 -1.64 -12.63 -12.16
C THR A 185 -2.06 -12.01 -10.82
N VAL A 186 -2.69 -10.82 -10.85
CA VAL A 186 -3.06 -10.10 -9.63
C VAL A 186 -4.33 -10.72 -9.06
N THR A 187 -4.22 -11.14 -7.81
CA THR A 187 -5.30 -11.78 -7.06
C THR A 187 -5.73 -10.97 -5.84
N THR A 188 -4.86 -10.05 -5.37
CA THR A 188 -5.13 -9.17 -4.23
C THR A 188 -5.15 -7.71 -4.65
N LEU A 189 -6.23 -7.01 -4.35
CA LEU A 189 -6.36 -5.56 -4.52
C LEU A 189 -6.56 -4.91 -3.15
N SER A 190 -5.73 -3.93 -2.81
CA SER A 190 -5.93 -3.06 -1.65
C SER A 190 -6.34 -1.65 -2.09
N LEU A 191 -7.41 -1.12 -1.53
CA LEU A 191 -7.90 0.23 -1.80
C LEU A 191 -7.81 1.06 -0.52
N HIS A 192 -6.88 2.01 -0.48
CA HIS A 192 -6.75 2.93 0.65
C HIS A 192 -7.41 4.25 0.25
N TYR A 193 -8.63 4.45 0.73
CA TYR A 193 -9.43 5.64 0.43
C TYR A 193 -9.64 6.46 1.70
N PRO A 194 -8.92 7.60 1.85
CA PRO A 194 -9.00 8.40 3.06
C PRO A 194 -10.42 8.89 3.41
N PRO A 195 -10.76 8.97 4.71
CA PRO A 195 -12.02 9.57 5.13
C PRO A 195 -12.07 11.05 4.71
N GLY A 196 -13.24 11.49 4.23
CA GLY A 196 -13.49 12.84 3.76
C GLY A 196 -13.32 13.03 2.25
N ASN A 197 -12.74 12.07 1.54
CA ASN A 197 -12.71 12.08 0.08
C ASN A 197 -14.10 11.76 -0.51
N ASP A 198 -14.41 12.30 -1.70
CA ASP A 198 -15.70 12.10 -2.37
C ASP A 198 -15.84 10.66 -2.89
N LEU A 199 -16.75 9.88 -2.33
CA LEU A 199 -16.95 8.47 -2.70
C LEU A 199 -17.38 8.28 -4.17
N ARG A 200 -17.97 9.30 -4.81
CA ARG A 200 -18.33 9.23 -6.23
C ARG A 200 -17.10 9.04 -7.12
N THR A 201 -15.98 9.65 -6.74
CA THR A 201 -14.70 9.48 -7.44
C THR A 201 -14.23 8.03 -7.40
N LEU A 202 -14.28 7.40 -6.22
CA LEU A 202 -13.92 6.00 -6.10
C LEU A 202 -14.87 5.13 -6.94
N SER A 203 -16.18 5.31 -6.78
CA SER A 203 -17.21 4.54 -7.49
C SER A 203 -17.06 4.63 -9.01
N ALA A 204 -16.72 5.79 -9.56
CA ALA A 204 -16.48 5.96 -11.00
C ALA A 204 -15.26 5.18 -11.52
N CYS A 205 -14.29 4.90 -10.65
CA CYS A 205 -13.05 4.20 -11.00
C CYS A 205 -13.14 2.67 -10.86
N LEU A 206 -14.08 2.16 -10.06
CA LEU A 206 -14.22 0.72 -9.79
C LEU A 206 -14.43 -0.13 -11.05
N PRO A 207 -15.31 0.24 -12.02
CA PRO A 207 -15.50 -0.58 -13.23
C PRO A 207 -14.23 -0.71 -14.07
N MET A 208 -13.44 0.37 -14.15
CA MET A 208 -12.16 0.35 -14.85
C MET A 208 -11.17 -0.57 -14.12
N LEU A 209 -11.03 -0.45 -12.79
CA LEU A 209 -10.16 -1.32 -12.00
C LEU A 209 -10.57 -2.79 -12.14
N ALA A 210 -11.87 -3.10 -12.11
CA ALA A 210 -12.38 -4.46 -12.31
C ALA A 210 -12.02 -5.02 -13.69
N LYS A 211 -12.12 -4.20 -14.75
CA LYS A 211 -11.71 -4.61 -16.11
C LYS A 211 -10.21 -4.85 -16.22
N MET A 212 -9.40 -4.08 -15.50
CA MET A 212 -7.93 -4.22 -15.49
C MET A 212 -7.44 -5.37 -14.60
N LEU A 213 -8.21 -5.71 -13.57
CA LEU A 213 -7.87 -6.71 -12.56
C LEU A 213 -8.99 -7.77 -12.50
N PRO A 214 -9.17 -8.59 -13.55
CA PRO A 214 -10.31 -9.49 -13.64
C PRO A 214 -10.26 -10.65 -12.63
N ASN A 215 -9.07 -10.99 -12.12
CA ASN A 215 -8.83 -12.17 -11.27
C ASN A 215 -8.73 -11.84 -9.77
N ILE A 216 -9.24 -10.68 -9.34
CA ILE A 216 -9.23 -10.31 -7.92
C ILE A 216 -10.12 -11.27 -7.12
N THR A 217 -9.49 -11.98 -6.19
CA THR A 217 -10.15 -12.89 -5.24
C THR A 217 -10.06 -12.38 -3.80
N VAL A 218 -9.09 -11.51 -3.51
CA VAL A 218 -8.89 -10.88 -2.20
C VAL A 218 -8.97 -9.37 -2.37
N LEU A 219 -9.87 -8.74 -1.61
CA LEU A 219 -10.06 -7.30 -1.62
C LEU A 219 -9.82 -6.75 -0.21
N GLU A 220 -8.87 -5.82 -0.07
CA GLU A 220 -8.57 -5.13 1.17
C GLU A 220 -9.01 -3.67 1.07
N LEU A 221 -9.81 -3.21 2.03
CA LEU A 221 -10.35 -1.86 2.03
C LEU A 221 -9.86 -1.14 3.27
N LYS A 222 -9.15 -0.03 3.05
CA LYS A 222 -8.70 0.85 4.12
C LYS A 222 -9.40 2.19 4.02
N GLY A 223 -10.32 2.44 4.94
CA GLY A 223 -11.15 3.65 4.99
C GLY A 223 -12.64 3.38 4.80
N PRO A 224 -13.48 4.43 4.88
CA PRO A 224 -14.93 4.31 4.89
C PRO A 224 -15.49 4.11 3.48
N ILE A 225 -15.32 2.92 2.91
CA ILE A 225 -15.80 2.62 1.56
C ILE A 225 -17.12 1.85 1.63
N PRO A 226 -18.21 2.34 1.00
CA PRO A 226 -19.46 1.61 0.94
C PRO A 226 -19.30 0.35 0.10
N LEU A 227 -19.53 -0.80 0.72
CA LEU A 227 -19.30 -2.12 0.13
C LEU A 227 -20.23 -2.45 -1.04
N THR A 228 -21.43 -1.86 -1.06
CA THR A 228 -22.42 -2.04 -2.13
C THR A 228 -21.89 -1.64 -3.51
N HIS A 229 -20.99 -0.66 -3.58
CA HIS A 229 -20.39 -0.23 -4.86
C HIS A 229 -19.26 -1.16 -5.31
N ILE A 230 -18.51 -1.73 -4.37
CA ILE A 230 -17.31 -2.49 -4.69
C ILE A 230 -17.63 -3.92 -5.08
N ILE A 231 -18.50 -4.59 -4.32
CA ILE A 231 -18.81 -6.00 -4.52
C ILE A 231 -19.40 -6.25 -5.91
N ASN A 232 -20.22 -5.31 -6.41
CA ASN A 232 -20.80 -5.40 -7.76
C ASN A 232 -19.75 -5.22 -8.86
N SER A 233 -18.64 -4.55 -8.57
CA SER A 233 -17.56 -4.35 -9.53
C SER A 233 -16.64 -5.57 -9.62
N PHE A 234 -16.44 -6.31 -8.52
CA PHE A 234 -15.49 -7.43 -8.46
C PHE A 234 -16.18 -8.76 -8.15
N ALA A 235 -16.81 -9.34 -9.18
CA ALA A 235 -17.62 -10.55 -9.03
C ALA A 235 -16.85 -11.78 -8.51
N ALA A 236 -15.53 -11.85 -8.70
CA ALA A 236 -14.69 -12.99 -8.30
C ALA A 236 -14.15 -12.92 -6.85
N VAL A 237 -14.45 -11.84 -6.11
CA VAL A 237 -13.96 -11.65 -4.74
C VAL A 237 -14.53 -12.72 -3.81
N LYS A 238 -13.63 -13.41 -3.11
CA LYS A 238 -13.91 -14.45 -2.13
C LYS A 238 -13.67 -13.96 -0.70
N ASP A 239 -12.60 -13.19 -0.52
CA ASP A 239 -12.17 -12.65 0.76
C ASP A 239 -12.19 -11.13 0.74
N LEU A 240 -12.85 -10.55 1.75
CA LEU A 240 -12.95 -9.11 1.94
C LEU A 240 -12.34 -8.72 3.30
N PHE A 241 -11.30 -7.91 3.29
CA PHE A 241 -10.67 -7.36 4.49
C PHE A 241 -11.08 -5.91 4.67
N LEU A 242 -11.59 -5.59 5.86
CA LEU A 242 -12.10 -4.27 6.21
C LEU A 242 -11.23 -3.69 7.31
N ASP A 243 -10.36 -2.75 6.97
CA ASP A 243 -9.57 -1.99 7.93
C ASP A 243 -10.40 -0.83 8.45
N THR A 244 -10.86 -0.95 9.71
CA THR A 244 -11.59 0.11 10.38
C THR A 244 -10.61 1.17 10.84
N PRO A 245 -10.64 2.39 10.26
CA PRO A 245 -9.72 3.43 10.68
C PRO A 245 -9.91 3.70 12.18
N ARG A 246 -8.80 3.79 12.92
CA ARG A 246 -8.84 4.24 14.31
C ARG A 246 -9.58 5.58 14.34
N PRO A 247 -10.55 5.80 15.25
CA PRO A 247 -11.00 7.15 15.53
C PRO A 247 -9.76 7.94 15.96
N VAL A 248 -9.30 8.82 15.08
CA VAL A 248 -8.16 9.70 15.37
C VAL A 248 -8.63 10.58 16.51
N CYS A 249 -8.18 10.27 17.73
CA CYS A 249 -8.44 11.10 18.90
C CYS A 249 -7.67 12.40 18.66
N ARG A 250 -8.32 13.39 18.06
CA ARG A 250 -7.70 14.68 17.69
C ARG A 250 -7.41 15.56 18.91
N ASP A 251 -7.83 15.15 20.10
CA ASP A 251 -7.52 15.85 21.35
C ASP A 251 -6.37 15.15 22.08
N VAL A 252 -5.13 15.55 21.76
CA VAL A 252 -3.92 15.17 22.52
C VAL A 252 -4.02 15.61 24.00
N ASN A 253 -4.95 16.52 24.33
CA ASN A 253 -5.18 17.00 25.70
C ASN A 253 -6.30 16.25 26.45
N ARG A 254 -6.88 15.18 25.89
CA ARG A 254 -7.87 14.31 26.57
C ARG A 254 -7.40 12.86 26.59
N GLU A 255 -6.35 12.59 27.36
CA GLU A 255 -5.76 11.24 27.54
C GLU A 255 -6.67 10.20 28.23
N SER A 256 -7.93 10.51 28.55
CA SER A 256 -8.77 9.62 29.36
C SER A 256 -10.21 9.43 28.87
N ALA A 257 -10.57 9.91 27.68
CA ALA A 257 -11.89 9.63 27.13
C ALA A 257 -11.93 8.20 26.51
N PRO A 258 -12.91 7.35 26.87
CA PRO A 258 -13.10 6.06 26.22
C PRO A 258 -13.27 6.28 24.72
N ILE A 259 -12.49 5.55 23.92
CA ILE A 259 -12.65 5.54 22.46
C ILE A 259 -14.09 5.12 22.16
N PRO A 260 -14.91 5.95 21.49
CA PRO A 260 -16.27 5.56 21.18
C PRO A 260 -16.26 4.28 20.32
N PRO A 261 -17.17 3.33 20.57
CA PRO A 261 -17.20 2.07 19.85
C PRO A 261 -17.31 2.32 18.33
N PRO A 262 -16.79 1.40 17.50
CA PRO A 262 -16.91 1.50 16.04
C PRO A 262 -18.36 1.80 15.65
N SER A 263 -18.56 2.82 14.82
CA SER A 263 -19.89 3.35 14.54
C SER A 263 -20.79 2.31 13.86
N SER A 264 -22.10 2.44 14.06
CA SER A 264 -23.17 1.66 13.42
C SER A 264 -23.09 1.61 11.87
N VAL A 265 -22.26 2.47 11.28
CA VAL A 265 -22.00 2.56 9.84
C VAL A 265 -21.36 1.28 9.30
N ILE A 266 -20.43 0.65 10.02
CA ILE A 266 -19.79 -0.60 9.57
C ILE A 266 -20.83 -1.72 9.48
N SER A 267 -21.61 -1.90 10.54
CA SER A 267 -22.67 -2.92 10.61
C SER A 267 -23.72 -2.71 9.52
N TRP A 268 -24.10 -1.46 9.25
CA TRP A 268 -25.03 -1.12 8.16
C TRP A 268 -24.44 -1.44 6.79
N THR A 269 -23.17 -1.06 6.56
CA THR A 269 -22.51 -1.25 5.26
C THR A 269 -22.31 -2.74 4.94
N ILE A 270 -21.91 -3.54 5.93
CA ILE A 270 -21.77 -5.00 5.77
C ILE A 270 -23.13 -5.66 5.57
N THR A 271 -24.15 -5.29 6.37
CA THR A 271 -25.50 -5.83 6.20
C THR A 271 -26.07 -5.51 4.81
N ALA A 272 -25.92 -4.27 4.35
CA ALA A 272 -26.39 -3.85 3.04
C ALA A 272 -25.65 -4.59 1.91
N ALA A 273 -24.32 -4.71 2.03
CA ALA A 273 -23.51 -5.49 1.10
C ALA A 273 -23.96 -6.93 1.01
N VAL A 274 -24.06 -7.62 2.15
CA VAL A 274 -24.42 -9.04 2.22
C VAL A 274 -25.80 -9.29 1.63
N LYS A 275 -26.77 -8.42 1.91
CA LYS A 275 -28.11 -8.50 1.29
C LYS A 275 -28.11 -8.20 -0.21
N SER A 276 -27.19 -7.35 -0.65
CA SER A 276 -27.03 -6.98 -2.07
C SER A 276 -26.13 -7.95 -2.86
N LEU A 277 -25.52 -8.95 -2.19
CA LEU A 277 -24.63 -9.91 -2.83
C LEU A 277 -25.40 -10.70 -3.88
N GLN A 278 -25.31 -10.24 -5.12
CA GLN A 278 -25.61 -11.08 -6.29
C GLN A 278 -24.44 -12.05 -6.55
N SER A 279 -23.22 -11.69 -6.12
CA SER A 279 -22.07 -12.56 -6.24
C SER A 279 -22.09 -13.65 -5.17
N LYS A 280 -22.31 -14.89 -5.63
CA LYS A 280 -22.14 -16.11 -4.83
C LYS A 280 -20.68 -16.42 -4.50
N ALA A 281 -19.72 -15.58 -4.91
CA ALA A 281 -18.31 -15.84 -4.74
C ALA A 281 -17.78 -15.43 -3.36
N LEU A 282 -18.37 -14.40 -2.72
CA LEU A 282 -17.91 -13.93 -1.42
C LEU A 282 -18.16 -15.00 -0.37
N ARG A 283 -17.11 -15.40 0.34
CA ARG A 283 -17.16 -16.46 1.37
C ARG A 283 -16.76 -15.95 2.74
N ARG A 284 -15.91 -14.92 2.79
CA ARG A 284 -15.32 -14.47 4.05
C ARG A 284 -15.17 -12.96 4.09
N ILE A 285 -15.55 -12.38 5.23
CA ILE A 285 -15.30 -10.99 5.60
C ILE A 285 -14.45 -10.99 6.86
N VAL A 286 -13.31 -10.30 6.83
CA VAL A 286 -12.42 -10.12 7.96
C VAL A 286 -12.41 -8.66 8.36
N LEU A 287 -12.96 -8.35 9.53
CA LEU A 287 -12.88 -7.03 10.14
C LEU A 287 -11.57 -6.91 10.90
N LEU A 288 -10.71 -6.00 10.45
CA LEU A 288 -9.45 -5.65 11.07
C LEU A 288 -9.68 -4.44 11.98
N GLY A 289 -9.47 -4.62 13.29
CA GLY A 289 -9.85 -3.62 14.30
C GLY A 289 -9.05 -3.70 15.59
N ASN A 290 -9.56 -3.04 16.63
CA ASN A 290 -9.02 -3.12 17.99
C ASN A 290 -9.36 -4.48 18.64
N GLN A 291 -9.05 -4.66 19.92
CA GLN A 291 -9.39 -5.92 20.63
C GLN A 291 -10.90 -6.10 20.84
N GLN A 292 -11.68 -5.01 20.79
CA GLN A 292 -13.12 -5.03 21.05
C GLN A 292 -13.92 -5.23 19.77
N GLN A 293 -14.91 -6.10 19.80
CA GLN A 293 -15.83 -6.26 18.67
C GLN A 293 -16.70 -5.00 18.51
N PRO A 294 -17.11 -4.65 17.28
CA PRO A 294 -17.99 -3.52 17.05
C PRO A 294 -19.38 -3.76 17.65
N ALA A 295 -20.12 -2.68 17.91
CA ALA A 295 -21.49 -2.79 18.41
C ALA A 295 -22.40 -3.54 17.42
N GLY A 296 -23.19 -4.48 17.95
CA GLY A 296 -24.10 -5.32 17.14
C GLY A 296 -23.40 -6.46 16.39
N TRP A 297 -22.19 -6.87 16.81
CA TRP A 297 -21.43 -7.94 16.17
C TRP A 297 -22.19 -9.27 16.04
N GLU A 298 -22.85 -9.74 17.10
CA GLU A 298 -23.60 -11.01 17.08
C GLU A 298 -24.67 -11.04 15.99
N ARG A 299 -25.46 -9.96 15.88
CA ARG A 299 -26.44 -9.80 14.81
C ARG A 299 -25.80 -9.78 13.43
N LEU A 300 -24.60 -9.19 13.32
CA LEU A 300 -23.88 -9.12 12.06
C LEU A 300 -23.38 -10.52 11.63
N VAL A 301 -22.89 -11.31 12.58
CA VAL A 301 -22.50 -12.71 12.38
C VAL A 301 -23.70 -13.50 11.87
N GLU A 302 -24.84 -13.43 12.56
CA GLU A 302 -26.07 -14.12 12.16
C GLU A 302 -26.50 -13.74 10.73
N VAL A 303 -26.46 -12.45 10.37
CA VAL A 303 -26.77 -12.00 9.02
C VAL A 303 -25.80 -12.58 7.99
N CYS A 304 -24.50 -12.63 8.28
CA CYS A 304 -23.50 -13.18 7.38
C CYS A 304 -23.66 -14.71 7.21
N GLU A 305 -23.89 -15.43 8.31
CA GLU A 305 -24.11 -16.88 8.31
C GLU A 305 -25.34 -17.29 7.51
N ASN A 306 -26.44 -16.53 7.64
CA ASN A 306 -27.65 -16.71 6.84
C ASN A 306 -27.42 -16.57 5.32
N HIS A 307 -26.33 -15.91 4.93
CA HIS A 307 -25.90 -15.75 3.53
C HIS A 307 -24.65 -16.58 3.19
N GLN A 308 -24.26 -17.54 4.04
CA GLN A 308 -23.10 -18.42 3.85
C GLN A 308 -21.76 -17.67 3.77
N VAL A 309 -21.65 -16.53 4.45
CA VAL A 309 -20.43 -15.73 4.55
C VAL A 309 -19.89 -15.80 5.97
N SER A 310 -18.64 -16.25 6.13
CA SER A 310 -17.97 -16.25 7.45
C SER A 310 -17.52 -14.84 7.82
N LEU A 311 -17.86 -14.37 9.01
CA LEU A 311 -17.44 -13.08 9.53
C LEU A 311 -16.41 -13.26 10.65
N GLU A 312 -15.19 -12.79 10.43
CA GLU A 312 -14.08 -12.85 11.39
C GLU A 312 -13.73 -11.46 11.91
N HIS A 313 -13.40 -11.35 13.21
CA HIS A 313 -12.78 -10.16 13.78
C HIS A 313 -11.33 -10.47 14.14
N LYS A 314 -10.38 -9.69 13.62
CA LYS A 314 -8.96 -9.80 13.95
C LYS A 314 -8.47 -8.51 14.58
N ALA A 315 -8.07 -8.63 15.84
CA ALA A 315 -7.38 -7.58 16.55
C ALA A 315 -5.98 -7.39 15.94
N ILE A 316 -5.67 -6.16 15.56
CA ILE A 316 -4.34 -5.79 15.05
C ILE A 316 -3.72 -4.71 15.92
N TYR A 317 -2.50 -4.99 16.37
CA TYR A 317 -1.67 -4.06 17.12
C TYR A 317 -0.93 -3.19 16.10
N TYR A 318 -1.32 -1.92 16.00
CA TYR A 318 -0.51 -0.89 15.35
C TYR A 318 0.21 -0.06 16.40
#